data_AF-A0A8G2E0L6-F1
#
_entry.id   AF-A0A8G2E0L6-F1
#
_cell.length_a   1.000
_cell.length_b   1.000
_cell.length_c   1.000
_cell.angle_alpha   90.00
_cell.angle_beta   90.00
_cell.angle_gamma   90.00
#
_symmetry.space_group_name_H-M   'P 1'
#
loop_
_entity.id
_entity.type
_entity.pdbx_description
1 polymer ?
#
loop_
_entity_poly.entity_id
_entity_poly.type
_entity_poly.pdbx_seq_one_letter_code
_entity_poly.pdbx_strand_id
1 'polypeptide(L)'
;MTVHIPPDRHMPSQEAVDLVVALQRCLTNFHARQEEPAILDGEGSDQRPALARYVETRRMRSMLFGHDLFADPAWDILLLLYQAELEGGGLTLEQMSETLRLSLSVVVGQVGVMERRGLLGLSGFPCVAGHNG
;
A
#
# COMPACT_ATOMS: atom_id res chain seq x y z
N MET A 1 2.60 -26.89 -3.24
CA MET A 1 3.65 -26.10 -2.55
C MET A 1 3.52 -26.36 -1.07
N THR A 2 4.33 -27.27 -0.51
CA THR A 2 4.40 -27.50 0.94
C THR A 2 5.44 -26.55 1.51
N VAL A 3 5.04 -25.65 2.41
CA VAL A 3 5.97 -24.79 3.14
C VAL A 3 6.76 -25.69 4.09
N HIS A 4 8.01 -25.98 3.74
CA HIS A 4 8.92 -26.71 4.60
C HIS A 4 9.38 -25.74 5.69
N ILE A 5 8.78 -25.83 6.87
CA ILE A 5 9.25 -25.08 8.04
C ILE A 5 10.51 -25.82 8.54
N PRO A 6 11.71 -25.23 8.48
CA PRO A 6 12.93 -25.86 9.00
C PRO A 6 12.78 -26.06 10.52
N PRO A 7 13.21 -27.21 11.08
CA PRO A 7 13.03 -27.51 12.52
C PRO A 7 13.75 -26.51 13.46
N ASP A 8 14.75 -25.77 12.94
CA ASP A 8 15.62 -24.91 13.73
C ASP A 8 15.27 -23.42 13.69
N ARG A 9 14.15 -23.02 13.04
CA ARG A 9 13.62 -21.67 13.20
C ARG A 9 12.56 -21.66 14.29
N HIS A 10 12.96 -22.08 15.49
CA HIS A 10 12.20 -21.77 16.71
C HIS A 10 12.35 -20.26 16.96
N MET A 11 11.50 -19.46 16.30
CA MET A 11 11.16 -18.17 16.88
C MET A 11 10.60 -18.50 18.27
N PRO A 12 11.19 -18.01 19.37
CA PRO A 12 10.67 -18.31 20.69
C PRO A 12 9.20 -17.93 20.69
N SER A 13 8.34 -18.85 21.12
CA SER A 13 6.87 -18.72 21.01
C SER A 13 6.36 -17.37 21.53
N GLN A 14 7.08 -16.78 22.49
CA GLN A 14 6.80 -15.46 23.03
C GLN A 14 7.00 -14.32 22.01
N GLU A 15 8.08 -14.32 21.21
CA GLU A 15 8.28 -13.30 20.17
C GLU A 15 7.18 -13.36 19.10
N ALA A 16 6.70 -14.56 18.75
CA ALA A 16 5.58 -14.73 17.83
C ALA A 16 4.28 -14.18 18.40
N VAL A 17 4.02 -14.46 19.68
CA VAL A 17 2.85 -13.94 20.39
C VAL A 17 2.93 -12.42 20.50
N ASP A 18 4.08 -11.86 20.87
CA ASP A 18 4.30 -10.42 21.00
C ASP A 18 4.09 -9.72 19.65
N LEU A 19 4.55 -10.34 18.57
CA LEU A 19 4.38 -9.86 17.21
C LEU A 19 2.90 -9.88 16.77
N VAL A 20 2.17 -10.96 17.05
CA VAL A 20 0.72 -11.06 16.79
C VAL A 20 -0.06 -10.05 17.63
N VAL A 21 0.31 -9.87 18.90
CA VAL A 21 -0.29 -8.87 19.80
C VAL A 21 0.00 -7.45 19.31
N ALA A 22 1.21 -7.18 18.83
CA ALA A 22 1.57 -5.89 18.24
C ALA A 22 0.78 -5.64 16.94
N LEU A 23 0.61 -6.66 16.08
CA LEU A 23 -0.23 -6.60 14.89
C LEU A 23 -1.67 -6.27 15.28
N GLN A 24 -2.23 -7.02 16.21
CA GLN A 24 -3.61 -6.88 16.63
C GLN A 24 -3.84 -5.53 17.30
N ARG A 25 -2.91 -5.01 18.11
CA ARG A 25 -2.99 -3.66 18.67
C ARG A 25 -2.91 -2.58 17.59
N CYS A 26 -2.04 -2.75 16.59
CA CYS A 26 -1.93 -1.82 15.47
C CYS A 26 -3.24 -1.79 14.66
N LEU A 27 -3.78 -2.95 14.31
CA LEU A 27 -5.04 -3.10 13.58
C LEU A 27 -6.24 -2.63 14.41
N THR A 28 -6.34 -2.98 15.68
CA THR A 28 -7.43 -2.57 16.56
C THR A 28 -7.38 -1.07 16.85
N ASN A 29 -6.21 -0.47 17.08
CA ASN A 29 -6.11 0.99 17.23
C ASN A 29 -6.48 1.72 15.94
N PHE A 30 -6.17 1.11 14.79
CA PHE A 30 -6.59 1.62 13.51
C PHE A 30 -8.12 1.54 13.36
N HIS A 31 -8.72 0.36 13.56
CA HIS A 31 -10.16 0.15 13.47
C HIS A 31 -10.96 0.94 14.53
N ALA A 32 -10.45 1.10 15.75
CA ALA A 32 -11.08 1.91 16.80
C ALA A 32 -11.03 3.42 16.48
N ARG A 33 -10.12 3.84 15.59
CA ARG A 33 -10.05 5.20 15.03
C ARG A 33 -10.79 5.33 13.70
N GLN A 34 -11.41 4.26 13.19
CA GLN A 34 -12.17 4.30 11.95
C GLN A 34 -13.66 4.55 12.22
N GLU A 35 -14.09 5.79 11.99
CA GLU A 35 -15.11 5.99 10.95
C GLU A 35 -14.52 5.43 9.65
N GLU A 36 -15.30 4.63 8.90
CA GLU A 36 -14.89 4.06 7.61
C GLU A 36 -14.08 5.09 6.81
N PRO A 37 -12.90 4.74 6.29
CA PRO A 37 -12.17 5.66 5.46
C PRO A 37 -13.00 5.92 4.21
N ALA A 38 -13.66 7.08 4.15
CA ALA A 38 -14.38 7.63 3.00
C ALA A 38 -13.50 7.88 1.76
N ILE A 39 -12.34 7.21 1.67
CA ILE A 39 -11.49 7.17 0.48
C ILE A 39 -12.26 6.56 -0.70
N LEU A 40 -13.25 5.69 -0.44
CA LEU A 40 -14.04 5.01 -1.46
C LEU A 40 -15.49 5.52 -1.61
N ASP A 41 -15.95 6.42 -0.75
CA ASP A 41 -17.37 6.82 -0.70
C ASP A 41 -17.72 7.97 -1.66
N GLY A 42 -16.76 8.44 -2.45
CA GLY A 42 -17.01 9.30 -3.63
C GLY A 42 -17.60 10.68 -3.37
N GLU A 43 -18.04 11.02 -2.16
CA GLU A 43 -18.73 12.26 -1.85
C GLU A 43 -18.07 13.04 -0.72
N GLY A 44 -17.49 14.19 -1.08
CA GLY A 44 -17.40 15.35 -0.20
C GLY A 44 -16.22 15.43 0.78
N SER A 45 -15.39 16.44 0.57
CA SER A 45 -14.33 16.97 1.45
C SER A 45 -13.02 16.15 1.56
N ASP A 46 -11.94 16.88 1.86
CA ASP A 46 -10.52 16.57 1.62
C ASP A 46 -10.10 15.10 1.85
N GLN A 47 -9.88 14.35 0.76
CA GLN A 47 -9.45 12.93 0.78
C GLN A 47 -7.99 12.74 1.22
N ARG A 48 -7.19 13.80 1.14
CA ARG A 48 -5.74 13.82 1.49
C ARG A 48 -5.44 13.36 2.92
N PRO A 49 -6.07 13.90 3.98
CA PRO A 49 -5.84 13.44 5.35
C PRO A 49 -6.23 11.97 5.58
N ALA A 50 -7.29 11.50 4.93
CA ALA A 50 -7.71 10.10 5.01
C ALA A 50 -6.69 9.16 4.34
N LEU A 51 -6.24 9.51 3.13
CA LEU A 51 -5.20 8.79 2.40
C LEU A 51 -3.88 8.77 3.18
N ALA A 52 -3.44 9.92 3.71
CA ALA A 52 -2.21 10.01 4.50
C ALA A 52 -2.24 9.10 5.73
N ARG A 53 -3.37 9.06 6.46
CA ARG A 53 -3.55 8.17 7.61
C ARG A 53 -3.52 6.69 7.22
N TYR A 54 -4.11 6.35 6.07
CA TYR A 54 -4.09 4.99 5.54
C TYR A 54 -2.67 4.55 5.16
N VAL A 55 -1.93 5.38 4.43
CA VAL A 55 -0.52 5.12 4.05
C VAL A 55 0.37 4.99 5.28
N GLU A 56 0.21 5.86 6.27
CA GLU A 56 1.01 5.82 7.49
C GLU A 56 0.79 4.53 8.29
N THR A 57 -0.47 4.09 8.42
CA THR A 57 -0.77 2.81 9.08
C THR A 57 -0.08 1.63 8.40
N ARG A 58 -0.07 1.65 7.06
CA ARG A 58 0.62 0.63 6.26
C ARG A 58 2.13 0.69 6.45
N ARG A 59 2.73 1.88 6.54
CA ARG A 59 4.14 2.07 6.87
C ARG A 59 4.48 1.58 8.29
N MET A 60 3.64 1.86 9.28
CA MET A 60 3.83 1.37 10.65
C MET A 60 3.87 -0.15 10.70
N ARG A 61 3.05 -0.85 9.91
CA ARG A 61 3.15 -2.31 9.75
C ARG A 61 4.51 -2.70 9.17
N SER A 62 4.99 -2.06 8.10
CA SER A 62 6.32 -2.37 7.56
C SER A 62 7.47 -2.06 8.52
N MET A 63 7.33 -1.05 9.40
CA MET A 63 8.32 -0.75 10.45
C MET A 63 8.37 -1.83 11.54
N LEU A 64 7.21 -2.39 11.92
CA LEU A 64 7.12 -3.40 12.97
C LEU A 64 7.56 -4.80 12.50
N PHE A 65 7.36 -5.13 11.23
CA PHE A 65 7.52 -6.51 10.71
C PHE A 65 8.60 -6.65 9.65
N GLY A 66 9.29 -5.57 9.32
CA GLY A 66 10.19 -5.51 8.17
C GLY A 66 9.44 -5.23 6.86
N HIS A 67 10.18 -4.71 5.88
CA HIS A 67 9.61 -4.23 4.62
C HIS A 67 9.02 -5.36 3.77
N ASP A 68 9.55 -6.58 3.88
CA ASP A 68 9.22 -7.68 2.97
C ASP A 68 7.96 -8.47 3.36
N LEU A 69 7.49 -8.37 4.62
CA LEU A 69 6.38 -9.21 5.10
C LEU A 69 5.02 -8.72 4.61
N PHE A 70 4.87 -7.40 4.42
CA PHE A 70 3.61 -6.75 4.08
C PHE A 70 3.69 -5.84 2.85
N ALA A 71 4.81 -5.87 2.12
CA ALA A 71 4.95 -5.14 0.87
C ALA A 71 3.97 -5.69 -0.18
N ASP A 72 3.22 -4.79 -0.79
CA ASP A 72 2.53 -5.05 -2.06
C ASP A 72 2.92 -3.90 -3.00
N PRO A 73 4.02 -4.06 -3.74
CA PRO A 73 4.56 -3.01 -4.58
C PRO A 73 3.54 -2.43 -5.56
N ALA A 74 2.60 -3.25 -6.03
CA ALA A 74 1.58 -2.77 -6.95
C ALA A 74 0.62 -1.81 -6.25
N TRP A 75 0.17 -2.18 -5.06
CA TRP A 75 -0.69 -1.33 -4.25
C TRP A 75 0.01 -0.05 -3.79
N ASP A 76 1.26 -0.15 -3.38
CA ASP A 76 2.05 1.00 -2.91
C ASP A 76 2.26 2.04 -4.04
N ILE A 77 2.45 1.59 -5.28
CA ILE A 77 2.52 2.45 -6.47
C ILE A 77 1.17 3.14 -6.73
N LEU A 78 0.05 2.42 -6.67
CA LEU A 78 -1.28 3.00 -6.88
C LEU A 78 -1.61 4.09 -5.85
N LEU A 79 -1.32 3.86 -4.57
CA LEU A 79 -1.54 4.84 -3.51
C LEU A 79 -0.68 6.10 -3.72
N LEU A 80 0.57 5.92 -4.12
CA LEU A 80 1.49 7.03 -4.37
C LEU A 80 1.05 7.87 -5.57
N LEU A 81 0.62 7.23 -6.65
CA LEU A 81 0.11 7.91 -7.84
C LEU A 81 -1.19 8.65 -7.54
N TYR A 82 -2.11 8.04 -6.80
CA TYR A 82 -3.34 8.69 -6.36
C TYR A 82 -3.06 9.90 -5.45
N GLN A 83 -2.07 9.81 -4.56
CA GLN A 83 -1.64 10.96 -3.76
C GLN A 83 -1.11 12.10 -4.65
N ALA A 84 -0.27 11.79 -5.64
CA ALA A 84 0.25 12.79 -6.57
C ALA A 84 -0.86 13.45 -7.39
N GLU A 85 -1.88 12.69 -7.80
CA GLU A 85 -3.06 13.21 -8.49
C GLU A 85 -3.86 14.18 -7.60
N LEU A 86 -4.07 13.85 -6.32
CA LEU A 86 -4.71 14.77 -5.35
C LEU A 86 -3.90 16.06 -5.12
N GLU A 87 -2.59 16.00 -5.34
CA GLU A 87 -1.67 17.16 -5.28
C GLU A 87 -1.61 17.91 -6.62
N GLY A 88 -2.33 17.46 -7.65
CA GLY A 88 -2.34 18.05 -9.00
C GLY A 88 -1.07 17.79 -9.81
N GLY A 89 -0.27 16.80 -9.40
CA GLY A 89 1.02 16.46 -9.99
C GLY A 89 1.04 15.08 -10.64
N GLY A 90 2.21 14.75 -11.18
CA GLY A 90 2.56 13.41 -11.63
C GLY A 90 3.92 13.01 -11.08
N LEU A 91 4.25 11.73 -11.19
CA LEU A 91 5.52 11.18 -10.72
C LEU A 91 6.26 10.49 -11.85
N THR A 92 7.58 10.67 -11.91
CA THR A 92 8.45 9.85 -12.75
C THR A 92 8.72 8.49 -12.11
N LEU A 93 9.19 7.52 -12.91
CA LEU A 93 9.55 6.18 -12.44
C LEU A 93 10.67 6.23 -11.39
N GLU A 94 11.61 7.16 -11.55
CA GLU A 94 12.71 7.40 -10.62
C GLU A 94 12.18 7.93 -9.28
N GLN A 95 11.29 8.93 -9.31
CA GLN A 95 10.66 9.47 -8.10
C GLN A 95 9.86 8.41 -7.34
N MET A 96 9.15 7.53 -8.07
CA MET A 96 8.46 6.38 -7.46
C MET A 96 9.43 5.40 -6.81
N SER A 97 10.52 5.05 -7.50
CA SER A 97 11.56 4.14 -6.99
C SER A 97 12.18 4.66 -5.70
N GLU A 98 12.53 5.95 -5.67
CA GLU A 98 13.09 6.61 -4.49
C GLU A 98 12.07 6.67 -3.33
N THR A 99 10.84 7.11 -3.61
CA THR A 99 9.81 7.31 -2.59
C THR A 99 9.38 6.01 -1.93
N LEU A 100 9.24 4.94 -2.72
CA LEU A 100 8.81 3.62 -2.23
C LEU A 100 9.98 2.75 -1.77
N ARG A 101 11.23 3.20 -1.95
CA ARG A 101 12.45 2.42 -1.67
C ARG A 101 12.46 1.07 -2.39
N LEU A 102 11.93 1.05 -3.61
CA LEU A 102 11.92 -0.12 -4.49
C LEU A 102 13.00 0.03 -5.55
N SER A 103 13.54 -1.07 -6.08
CA SER A 103 14.41 -0.98 -7.25
C SER A 103 13.62 -0.49 -8.46
N LEU A 104 14.27 0.27 -9.35
CA LEU A 104 13.65 0.79 -10.57
C LEU A 104 13.06 -0.35 -11.44
N SER A 105 13.70 -1.52 -11.44
CA SER A 105 13.20 -2.71 -12.14
C SER A 105 11.85 -3.21 -11.60
N VAL A 106 11.64 -3.15 -10.27
CA VAL A 106 10.35 -3.51 -9.66
C VAL A 106 9.28 -2.51 -10.06
N VAL A 107 9.58 -1.22 -10.00
CA VAL A 107 8.65 -0.16 -10.41
C VAL A 107 8.23 -0.32 -11.86
N VAL A 108 9.19 -0.44 -12.78
CA VAL A 108 8.92 -0.65 -14.21
C VAL A 108 8.11 -1.93 -14.45
N GLY A 109 8.48 -3.03 -13.79
CA GLY A 109 7.77 -4.29 -13.91
C GLY A 109 6.30 -4.18 -13.48
N GLN A 110 6.03 -3.54 -12.35
CA GLN A 110 4.68 -3.35 -11.83
C GLN A 110 3.86 -2.37 -12.67
N VAL A 111 4.43 -1.22 -13.04
CA VAL A 111 3.77 -0.24 -13.93
C VAL A 111 3.38 -0.90 -15.25
N GLY A 112 4.28 -1.67 -15.88
CA GLY A 112 3.96 -2.38 -17.11
C GLY A 112 2.87 -3.46 -16.93
N VAL A 113 2.80 -4.14 -15.78
CA VAL A 113 1.69 -5.05 -15.46
C VAL A 113 0.36 -4.28 -15.33
N MET A 114 0.37 -3.13 -14.68
CA MET A 114 -0.80 -2.29 -14.48
C MET A 114 -1.32 -1.69 -15.78
N GLU A 115 -0.44 -1.18 -16.65
CA GLU A 115 -0.79 -0.66 -17.98
C GLU A 115 -1.45 -1.74 -18.85
N ARG A 116 -0.86 -2.95 -18.90
CA ARG A 116 -1.45 -4.09 -19.64
C ARG A 116 -2.82 -4.50 -19.11
N ARG A 117 -3.10 -4.24 -17.83
CA ARG A 117 -4.39 -4.50 -17.19
C ARG A 117 -5.35 -3.30 -17.30
N GLY A 118 -4.93 -2.20 -17.92
CA GLY A 118 -5.73 -0.98 -18.05
C GLY A 118 -5.90 -0.21 -16.74
N LEU A 119 -5.07 -0.46 -15.73
CA LEU A 119 -5.10 0.27 -14.46
C LEU A 119 -4.40 1.63 -14.54
N LEU A 120 -3.49 1.80 -15.50
CA LEU A 120 -2.78 3.04 -15.80
C LEU A 120 -2.94 3.37 -17.28
N GLY A 121 -3.13 4.65 -17.61
CA GLY A 121 -3.19 5.14 -18.99
C GLY A 121 -1.81 5.54 -19.51
N LEU A 122 -1.52 5.21 -20.78
CA LEU A 122 -0.26 5.54 -21.49
C LEU A 122 -0.03 7.05 -21.72
N SER A 123 -1.01 7.88 -21.39
CA SER A 123 -0.92 9.34 -21.33
C SER A 123 -1.31 9.72 -19.91
N GLY A 124 -0.33 10.09 -19.08
CA GLY A 124 -0.43 10.18 -17.62
C GLY A 124 -1.81 10.59 -17.09
N PHE A 125 -2.58 9.59 -16.64
CA PHE A 125 -3.94 9.63 -16.07
C PHE A 125 -5.01 10.43 -16.87
N PRO A 126 -6.30 10.03 -16.96
CA PRO A 126 -7.01 8.96 -16.24
C PRO A 126 -7.76 7.98 -17.17
N CYS A 127 -8.32 6.91 -16.62
CA CYS A 127 -9.65 6.45 -17.04
C CYS A 127 -10.40 5.87 -15.84
N VAL A 128 -10.99 6.75 -15.03
CA VAL A 128 -12.12 6.38 -14.16
C VAL A 128 -13.33 6.26 -15.09
N ALA A 129 -13.55 5.06 -15.62
CA ALA A 129 -14.80 4.74 -16.30
C ALA A 129 -15.89 4.55 -15.24
N GLY A 130 -16.62 5.63 -14.95
CA GLY A 130 -17.88 5.55 -14.23
C GLY A 130 -18.85 4.61 -14.96
N HIS A 131 -19.08 3.44 -14.39
CA HIS A 131 -20.22 2.60 -14.76
C HIS A 131 -21.46 3.13 -14.04
N ASN A 132 -22.19 4.01 -14.70
CA ASN A 132 -23.63 4.11 -14.51
C ASN A 132 -24.28 3.08 -15.44
N GLY A 133 -24.97 2.11 -14.86
CA GLY A 133 -25.86 1.16 -15.52
C GLY A 133 -26.88 0.67 -14.51
#